data_AF-A0A7C4S8E1-F1
#
_entry.id   AF-A0A7C4S8E1-F1
#
_cell.length_a   1.000
_cell.length_b   1.000
_cell.length_c   1.000
_cell.angle_alpha   90.00
_cell.angle_beta   90.00
_cell.angle_gamma   90.00
#
_symmetry.space_group_name_H-M   'P 1'
#
loop_
_entity.id
_entity.type
_entity.pdbx_description
1 polymer ?
#
loop_
_entity_poly.entity_id
_entity_poly.type
_entity_poly.pdbx_seq_one_letter_code
_entity_poly.pdbx_strand_id
1 'polypeptide(L)'
;MSRRENKLGILGWLKLRGYTIEKLMYVAQRISGVGIIIFLLTHILNVGLVYAITGELWEPPGIIGKTVLVILGIIVVFHTFNGVRLVLTEYGFIVGKPRRAVYPYEMTSLGGWQRLTVYLVLIVFIIILYFWIMVAFNLLGW
;
A
#
# COMPACT_ATOMS: atom_id res chain seq x y z
N MET A 1 23.04 8.11 -27.03
CA MET A 1 22.63 7.27 -25.87
C MET A 1 21.71 6.17 -26.35
N SER A 2 22.10 4.90 -26.23
CA SER A 2 21.24 3.76 -26.57
C SER A 2 20.01 3.75 -25.65
N ARG A 3 18.81 3.82 -26.25
CA ARG A 3 17.53 3.70 -25.56
C ARG A 3 17.45 2.27 -25.00
N ARG A 4 17.72 2.07 -23.72
CA ARG A 4 17.47 0.77 -23.08
C ARG A 4 15.97 0.50 -23.15
N GLU A 5 15.58 -0.47 -23.97
CA GLU A 5 14.20 -0.94 -24.04
C GLU A 5 13.78 -1.41 -22.64
N ASN A 6 12.67 -0.87 -22.12
CA ASN A 6 12.13 -1.28 -20.82
C ASN A 6 11.44 -2.64 -20.97
N LYS A 7 12.22 -3.72 -21.00
CA LYS A 7 11.72 -5.11 -21.14
C LYS A 7 11.25 -5.74 -19.83
N LEU A 8 11.15 -4.97 -18.75
CA LEU A 8 10.92 -5.54 -17.42
C LEU A 8 9.46 -5.96 -17.19
N GLY A 9 8.50 -5.47 -17.97
CA GLY A 9 7.09 -5.88 -17.88
C GLY A 9 6.55 -5.88 -16.44
N ILE A 10 5.87 -6.96 -16.06
CA ILE A 10 5.32 -7.16 -14.70
C ILE A 10 6.44 -7.25 -13.65
N LEU A 11 7.61 -7.81 -13.98
CA LEU A 11 8.76 -7.86 -13.06
C LEU A 11 9.29 -6.45 -12.73
N GLY A 12 9.09 -5.49 -13.64
CA GLY A 12 9.38 -4.07 -13.40
C GLY A 12 8.51 -3.46 -12.30
N TRP A 13 7.35 -4.04 -11.99
CA TRP A 13 6.49 -3.60 -10.90
C TRP A 13 7.07 -3.93 -9.52
N LEU A 14 7.87 -4.99 -9.43
CA LEU A 14 8.45 -5.51 -8.19
C LEU A 14 9.95 -5.17 -8.07
N LYS A 15 10.47 -4.28 -8.91
CA LYS A 15 11.85 -3.83 -8.81
C LYS A 15 12.02 -3.00 -7.53
N LEU A 16 12.83 -3.49 -6.60
CA LEU A 16 13.12 -2.82 -5.32
C LEU A 16 14.51 -2.17 -5.28
N ARG A 17 15.48 -2.72 -6.02
CA ARG A 17 16.88 -2.30 -5.94
C ARG A 17 17.13 -0.99 -6.70
N GLY A 18 17.80 -0.04 -6.02
CA GLY A 18 18.17 1.27 -6.57
C GLY A 18 17.01 2.28 -6.62
N TYR A 19 15.92 2.00 -5.89
CA TYR A 19 14.77 2.90 -5.78
C TYR A 19 14.89 3.78 -4.54
N THR A 20 14.46 5.03 -4.68
CA THR A 20 14.30 5.93 -3.54
C THR A 20 13.08 5.51 -2.72
N ILE A 21 12.97 6.01 -1.48
CA ILE A 21 11.85 5.66 -0.60
C ILE A 21 10.50 5.99 -1.22
N GLU A 22 10.40 7.09 -1.96
CA GLU A 22 9.18 7.49 -2.66
C GLU A 22 8.75 6.41 -3.68
N LYS A 23 9.71 5.89 -4.47
CA LYS A 23 9.48 4.82 -5.44
C LYS A 23 9.11 3.49 -4.77
N LEU A 24 9.73 3.17 -3.63
CA LEU A 24 9.36 1.99 -2.85
C LEU A 24 7.92 2.08 -2.34
N MET A 25 7.47 3.26 -1.89
CA MET A 25 6.08 3.45 -1.49
C MET A 25 5.08 3.33 -2.65
N TYR A 26 5.47 3.67 -3.89
CA TYR A 26 4.65 3.39 -5.08
C TYR A 26 4.55 1.89 -5.39
N VAL A 27 5.63 1.13 -5.19
CA VAL A 27 5.60 -0.33 -5.33
C VAL A 27 4.72 -0.93 -4.24
N ALA A 28 4.91 -0.52 -2.99
CA ALA A 28 4.10 -0.96 -1.85
C ALA A 28 2.61 -0.65 -2.03
N GLN A 29 2.22 0.51 -2.60
CA GLN A 29 0.82 0.81 -2.90
C GLN A 29 0.18 -0.22 -3.82
N ARG A 30 0.90 -0.61 -4.87
CA ARG A 30 0.39 -1.56 -5.87
C ARG A 30 0.26 -2.95 -5.26
N ILE A 31 1.29 -3.42 -4.55
CA ILE A 31 1.27 -4.73 -3.89
C ILE A 31 0.16 -4.80 -2.85
N SER A 32 0.03 -3.77 -2.00
CA SER A 32 -1.03 -3.71 -0.98
C SER A 32 -2.43 -3.70 -1.59
N GLY A 33 -2.65 -2.95 -2.67
CA GLY A 33 -3.96 -2.92 -3.36
C GLY A 33 -4.33 -4.27 -3.95
N VAL A 34 -3.39 -4.95 -4.61
CA VAL A 34 -3.59 -6.31 -5.12
C VAL A 34 -3.87 -7.28 -3.97
N GLY A 35 -3.13 -7.17 -2.86
CA GLY A 35 -3.36 -8.00 -1.67
C GLY A 35 -4.76 -7.81 -1.07
N ILE A 36 -5.23 -6.56 -0.95
CA ILE A 36 -6.58 -6.26 -0.47
C ILE A 36 -7.65 -6.84 -1.42
N ILE A 37 -7.48 -6.70 -2.73
CA ILE A 37 -8.42 -7.26 -3.72
C ILE A 37 -8.48 -8.78 -3.59
N ILE A 38 -7.33 -9.46 -3.54
CA ILE A 38 -7.27 -10.93 -3.38
C ILE A 38 -7.96 -11.35 -2.07
N PHE A 39 -7.69 -10.64 -0.97
CA PHE A 39 -8.35 -10.91 0.30
C PHE A 39 -9.87 -10.74 0.19
N LEU A 40 -10.36 -9.63 -0.34
CA LEU A 40 -11.79 -9.34 -0.44
C LEU A 40 -12.52 -10.38 -1.30
N LEU A 41 -11.96 -10.75 -2.45
CA LEU A 41 -12.54 -11.79 -3.31
C LEU A 41 -12.58 -13.13 -2.59
N THR A 42 -11.48 -13.54 -1.96
CA THR A 42 -11.40 -14.77 -1.20
C THR A 42 -12.38 -14.77 -0.02
N HIS A 43 -12.52 -13.65 0.67
CA HIS A 43 -13.39 -13.50 1.82
C HIS A 43 -14.87 -13.59 1.43
N ILE A 44 -15.29 -12.87 0.38
CA ILE A 44 -16.67 -12.92 -0.14
C ILE A 44 -17.01 -14.34 -0.59
N LEU A 45 -16.10 -14.99 -1.32
CA LEU A 45 -16.31 -16.36 -1.77
C LEU A 45 -16.43 -17.34 -0.60
N ASN A 46 -15.54 -17.28 0.40
CA ASN A 46 -15.63 -18.21 1.53
C ASN A 46 -16.87 -17.95 2.40
N VAL A 47 -17.11 -16.72 2.82
CA VAL A 47 -18.27 -16.41 3.69
C VAL A 47 -19.58 -16.67 2.95
N GLY A 48 -19.69 -16.20 1.70
CA GLY A 48 -20.92 -16.34 0.92
C GLY A 48 -21.19 -17.78 0.48
N LEU A 49 -20.19 -18.49 -0.03
CA LEU A 49 -20.36 -19.87 -0.52
C LEU A 49 -20.61 -20.85 0.62
N VAL A 50 -19.86 -20.74 1.73
CA VAL A 50 -20.06 -21.62 2.89
C VAL A 50 -21.46 -21.41 3.45
N TYR A 51 -21.87 -20.16 3.66
CA TYR A 51 -23.22 -19.86 4.13
C TYR A 51 -24.31 -20.41 3.20
N ALA A 52 -24.13 -20.27 1.89
CA ALA A 52 -25.09 -20.79 0.91
C ALA A 52 -25.22 -22.32 0.91
N ILE A 53 -24.16 -23.05 1.27
CA ILE A 53 -24.12 -24.52 1.27
C ILE A 53 -24.54 -25.10 2.63
N THR A 54 -24.03 -24.52 3.72
CA THR A 54 -24.16 -25.09 5.07
C THR A 54 -25.17 -24.36 5.95
N GLY A 55 -25.54 -23.12 5.60
CA GLY A 55 -26.31 -22.23 6.46
C GLY A 55 -25.50 -21.60 7.60
N GLU A 56 -24.21 -21.87 7.68
CA GLU A 56 -23.31 -21.38 8.73
C GLU A 56 -22.35 -20.33 8.18
N LEU A 57 -21.99 -19.35 9.02
CA LEU A 57 -20.97 -18.37 8.65
C LEU A 57 -19.59 -19.03 8.67
N TRP A 58 -18.80 -18.78 7.63
CA TRP A 58 -17.40 -19.22 7.62
C TRP A 58 -16.58 -18.42 8.62
N GLU A 59 -15.96 -19.11 9.57
CA GLU A 59 -15.00 -18.54 10.49
C GLU A 59 -13.58 -19.02 10.16
N PRO A 60 -12.61 -18.11 9.93
CA PRO A 60 -11.25 -18.53 9.68
C PRO A 60 -10.64 -19.20 10.92
N PRO A 61 -9.80 -20.22 10.75
CA PRO A 61 -9.34 -21.05 11.86
C PRO A 61 -8.40 -20.29 12.79
N GLY A 62 -8.82 -20.14 14.05
CA GLY A 62 -8.00 -19.79 15.22
C GLY A 62 -6.86 -18.80 14.96
N ILE A 63 -5.62 -19.23 15.23
CA ILE A 63 -4.42 -18.39 15.15
C ILE A 63 -4.15 -17.84 13.73
N ILE A 64 -4.51 -18.60 12.70
CA ILE A 64 -4.28 -18.24 11.30
C ILE A 64 -5.23 -17.09 10.93
N GLY A 65 -6.52 -17.22 11.26
CA GLY A 65 -7.51 -16.16 11.02
C GLY A 65 -7.15 -14.85 11.69
N LYS A 66 -6.76 -14.92 12.97
CA LYS A 66 -6.28 -13.76 13.73
C LYS A 66 -5.04 -13.13 13.07
N THR A 67 -4.07 -13.95 12.66
CA THR A 67 -2.83 -13.46 12.00
C THR A 67 -3.12 -12.78 10.67
N VAL A 68 -3.98 -13.38 9.83
CA VAL A 68 -4.40 -12.80 8.55
C VAL A 68 -5.09 -11.46 8.77
N LEU A 69 -5.99 -11.35 9.75
CA LEU A 69 -6.67 -10.10 10.07
C LEU A 69 -5.68 -9.01 10.52
N VAL A 70 -4.72 -9.35 11.38
CA VAL A 70 -3.66 -8.41 11.81
C VAL A 70 -2.87 -7.91 10.61
N ILE A 71 -2.37 -8.81 9.77
CA ILE A 71 -1.59 -8.46 8.56
C ILE A 71 -2.43 -7.61 7.61
N LEU A 72 -3.69 -7.96 7.39
CA LEU A 72 -4.60 -7.21 6.54
C LEU A 72 -4.80 -5.79 7.06
N GLY A 73 -4.99 -5.61 8.37
CA GLY A 73 -5.10 -4.28 8.98
C GLY A 73 -3.87 -3.42 8.71
N ILE A 74 -2.66 -3.99 8.83
CA ILE A 74 -1.40 -3.30 8.49
C ILE A 74 -1.40 -2.85 7.02
N ILE A 75 -1.76 -3.76 6.10
CA ILE A 75 -1.81 -3.50 4.67
C ILE A 75 -2.83 -2.39 4.35
N VAL A 76 -4.02 -2.45 4.94
CA VAL A 76 -5.11 -1.48 4.71
C VAL A 76 -4.73 -0.10 5.22
N VAL A 77 -4.16 0.01 6.43
CA VAL A 77 -3.71 1.29 6.98
C VAL A 77 -2.68 1.91 6.04
N PHE A 78 -1.64 1.17 5.65
CA PHE A 78 -0.64 1.66 4.69
C PHE A 78 -1.29 2.12 3.37
N HIS A 79 -2.10 1.26 2.76
CA HIS A 79 -2.72 1.50 1.45
C HIS A 79 -3.62 2.74 1.45
N THR A 80 -4.32 2.98 2.56
CA THR A 80 -5.24 4.10 2.71
C THR A 80 -4.47 5.42 2.78
N PHE A 81 -3.54 5.57 3.74
CA PHE A 81 -2.83 6.82 3.92
C PHE A 81 -1.90 7.15 2.76
N ASN A 82 -1.21 6.14 2.23
CA ASN A 82 -0.40 6.31 1.05
C ASN A 82 -1.26 6.57 -0.20
N GLY A 83 -2.44 5.95 -0.30
CA GLY A 83 -3.42 6.23 -1.34
C GLY A 83 -3.90 7.69 -1.33
N VAL A 84 -4.26 8.23 -0.16
CA VAL A 84 -4.62 9.65 0.00
C VAL A 84 -3.49 10.56 -0.48
N ARG A 85 -2.24 10.26 -0.10
CA ARG A 85 -1.06 10.99 -0.59
C ARG A 85 -0.98 10.98 -2.11
N LEU A 86 -1.22 9.83 -2.75
CA LEU A 86 -1.19 9.72 -4.20
C LEU A 86 -2.32 10.47 -4.87
N VAL A 87 -3.54 10.43 -4.32
CA VAL A 87 -4.67 11.23 -4.80
C VAL A 87 -4.30 12.72 -4.77
N LEU A 88 -3.76 13.22 -3.65
CA LEU A 88 -3.29 14.61 -3.56
C LEU A 88 -2.16 14.92 -4.56
N THR A 89 -1.31 13.94 -4.87
CA THR A 89 -0.26 14.08 -5.89
C THR A 89 -0.87 14.21 -7.29
N GLU A 90 -1.84 13.36 -7.62
CA GLU A 90 -2.48 13.32 -8.94
C GLU A 90 -3.26 14.59 -9.24
N TYR A 91 -3.94 15.15 -8.23
CA TYR A 91 -4.59 16.46 -8.33
C TYR A 91 -3.61 17.65 -8.30
N GLY A 92 -2.31 17.41 -8.20
CA GLY A 92 -1.28 18.45 -8.24
C GLY A 92 -1.12 19.26 -6.96
N PHE A 93 -1.87 18.96 -5.88
CA PHE A 93 -1.81 19.72 -4.63
C PHE A 93 -0.43 19.70 -3.95
N ILE A 94 0.29 18.59 -4.12
CA ILE A 94 1.59 18.37 -3.46
C ILE A 94 2.74 18.19 -4.45
N VAL A 95 2.47 18.39 -5.75
CA VAL A 95 3.49 18.37 -6.81
C VAL A 95 4.16 19.74 -6.87
N GLY A 96 5.49 19.75 -6.97
CA GLY A 96 6.26 20.99 -7.12
C GLY A 96 5.89 21.75 -8.40
N LYS A 97 6.26 23.04 -8.47
CA LYS A 97 6.02 23.85 -9.67
C LYS A 97 6.68 23.22 -10.89
N PRO A 98 5.98 23.11 -12.04
CA PRO A 98 6.57 22.66 -13.28
C PRO A 98 7.80 23.53 -13.62
N ARG A 99 8.92 22.89 -13.95
CA ARG A 99 10.11 23.57 -14.45
C ARG A 99 10.41 23.09 -15.86
N ARG A 100 10.96 23.99 -16.67
CA ARG A 100 11.42 23.65 -18.02
C ARG A 100 12.55 22.62 -17.90
N ALA A 101 12.45 21.53 -18.66
CA ALA A 101 13.47 20.48 -18.69
C ALA A 101 14.70 20.95 -19.48
N VAL A 102 15.48 21.85 -18.90
CA VAL A 102 16.76 22.35 -19.45
C VAL A 102 17.88 21.54 -18.81
N TYR A 103 18.86 21.12 -19.61
CA TYR A 103 20.01 20.38 -19.09
C TYR A 103 20.85 21.27 -18.14
N PRO A 104 21.29 20.74 -16.98
CA PRO A 104 21.11 19.37 -16.48
C PRO A 104 19.69 19.10 -15.95
N TYR A 105 19.13 17.94 -16.30
CA TYR A 105 17.78 17.58 -15.89
C TYR A 105 17.68 17.37 -14.38
N GLU A 106 16.83 18.15 -13.71
CA GLU A 106 16.52 18.00 -12.29
C GLU A 106 15.14 17.34 -12.11
N MET A 107 15.04 16.37 -11.20
CA MET A 107 13.76 15.75 -10.83
C MET A 107 13.04 16.64 -9.83
N THR A 108 12.16 17.49 -10.33
CA THR A 108 11.43 18.48 -9.52
C THR A 108 10.13 17.94 -8.92
N SER A 109 9.59 16.86 -9.49
CA SER A 109 8.36 16.23 -9.03
C SER A 109 8.54 15.60 -7.64
N LEU A 110 9.57 14.76 -7.48
CA LEU A 110 9.85 14.01 -6.23
C LEU A 110 10.54 14.83 -5.11
N GLY A 111 10.52 16.17 -5.22
CA GLY A 111 11.15 17.08 -4.26
C GLY A 111 10.13 17.85 -3.40
N GLY A 112 10.61 18.54 -2.37
CA GLY A 112 9.81 19.47 -1.56
C GLY A 112 8.61 18.81 -0.85
N TRP A 113 7.40 19.31 -1.14
CA TRP A 113 6.14 18.86 -0.51
C TRP A 113 5.85 17.37 -0.73
N GLN A 114 6.22 16.81 -1.88
CA GLN A 114 6.02 15.37 -2.13
C GLN A 114 6.91 14.51 -1.21
N ARG A 115 8.14 14.96 -0.92
CA ARG A 115 9.03 14.25 -0.01
C ARG A 115 8.59 14.42 1.45
N LEU A 116 8.16 15.61 1.84
CA LEU A 116 7.62 15.84 3.19
C LEU A 116 6.40 14.95 3.46
N THR A 117 5.45 14.90 2.51
CA THR A 117 4.24 14.08 2.65
C THR A 117 4.54 12.58 2.70
N VAL A 118 5.60 12.11 2.05
CA VAL A 118 6.11 10.75 2.23
C VAL A 118 6.50 10.49 3.69
N TYR A 119 7.27 11.37 4.32
CA TYR A 119 7.63 11.20 5.74
C TYR A 119 6.42 11.30 6.66
N LEU A 120 5.49 12.23 6.39
CA LEU A 120 4.26 12.35 7.17
C LEU A 120 3.41 11.08 7.11
N VAL A 121 3.24 10.49 5.91
CA VAL A 121 2.54 9.21 5.75
C VAL A 121 3.23 8.10 6.54
N LEU A 122 4.55 8.03 6.54
CA LEU A 122 5.29 7.02 7.29
C LEU A 122 5.11 7.19 8.81
N ILE A 123 5.14 8.43 9.31
CA ILE A 123 4.91 8.72 10.73
C ILE A 123 3.48 8.34 11.13
N VAL A 124 2.48 8.78 10.38
CA VAL A 124 1.07 8.45 10.61
C VAL A 124 0.86 6.93 10.55
N PHE A 125 1.47 6.27 9.56
CA PHE A 125 1.43 4.82 9.43
C PHE A 125 2.00 4.12 10.67
N ILE A 126 3.16 4.54 11.18
CA ILE A 126 3.79 3.94 12.37
C ILE A 126 2.91 4.13 13.61
N ILE A 127 2.34 5.32 13.82
CA ILE A 127 1.47 5.62 14.96
C ILE A 127 0.21 4.74 14.93
N ILE A 128 -0.46 4.67 13.77
CA ILE A 128 -1.68 3.87 13.63
C ILE A 128 -1.35 2.39 13.68
N LEU A 129 -0.22 1.96 13.12
CA LEU A 129 0.26 0.59 13.22
C LEU A 129 0.46 0.18 14.68
N TYR A 130 1.09 1.02 15.49
CA TYR A 130 1.26 0.77 16.92
C TYR A 130 -0.10 0.59 17.61
N PHE A 131 -1.03 1.52 17.37
CA PHE A 131 -2.37 1.43 17.93
C PHE A 131 -3.12 0.17 17.45
N TRP A 132 -3.04 -0.15 16.16
CA TRP A 132 -3.65 -1.34 15.57
C TRP A 132 -3.14 -2.62 16.21
N ILE A 133 -1.82 -2.74 16.40
CA ILE A 133 -1.22 -3.89 17.08
C ILE A 133 -1.78 -3.98 18.51
N MET A 134 -1.72 -2.89 19.29
CA MET A 134 -2.22 -2.89 20.67
C MET A 134 -3.70 -3.32 20.74
N VAL A 135 -4.55 -2.77 19.87
CA VAL A 135 -5.98 -3.10 19.82
C VAL A 135 -6.20 -4.54 19.36
N ALA A 136 -5.50 -4.99 18.32
CA ALA A 136 -5.67 -6.32 17.78
C ALA A 136 -5.26 -7.41 18.79
N PHE A 137 -4.17 -7.22 19.54
CA PHE A 137 -3.77 -8.17 20.59
C PHE A 137 -4.81 -8.23 21.72
N ASN A 138 -5.32 -7.09 22.16
CA ASN A 138 -6.35 -7.03 23.20
C ASN A 138 -7.69 -7.62 22.74
N LEU A 139 -8.17 -7.25 21.54
CA LEU A 139 -9.47 -7.70 21.01
C LEU A 139 -9.46 -9.16 20.59
N LEU A 140 -8.37 -9.63 20.00
CA LEU A 140 -8.29 -11.00 19.51
C LEU A 140 -7.87 -11.99 20.61
N GLY A 141 -7.63 -11.54 21.85
CA GLY A 141 -7.37 -12.40 23.00
C GLY A 141 -6.19 -13.34 22.75
N TRP A 142 -5.06 -12.76 22.35
CA TRP A 142 -3.79 -13.46 22.23
C TRP A 142 -3.12 -13.66 23.58
#